data_AF-A0AAD4GL70-F1
#
_entry.id   AF-A0AAD4GL70-F1
#
_cell.length_a   1.000
_cell.length_b   1.000
_cell.length_c   1.000
_cell.angle_alpha   90.00
_cell.angle_beta   90.00
_cell.angle_gamma   90.00
#
_symmetry.space_group_name_H-M   'P 1'
#
loop_
_entity.id
_entity.type
_entity.pdbx_description
1 polymer ?
#
loop_
_entity_poly.entity_id
_entity_poly.type
_entity_poly.pdbx_seq_one_letter_code
_entity_poly.pdbx_strand_id
1 'polypeptide(L)'
;MKMNVPEVLKVLLVDDWEAITKNNQLVSLPRTPNVIEILQEFKEHVAKMGKQTSLRDPDLVLPTIISGLTVYFDRSLGANLLYRFERPQYAEIRKTYVTGPTVKVGQEKDMSSIYGAEHLLRMLVSLPQMVVSSTMDAESIGLVKDYVNELLSFVVAERDRLFLSEYQSASLQYQNISRS
;
A
#
# COMPACT_ATOMS: atom_id res chain seq x y z
N MET A 1 4.87 16.81 9.55
CA MET A 1 5.72 15.90 8.75
C MET A 1 5.53 16.25 7.28
N LYS A 2 6.60 16.54 6.54
CA LYS A 2 6.56 16.70 5.07
C LYS A 2 7.28 15.50 4.46
N MET A 3 6.57 14.73 3.64
CA MET A 3 7.16 13.62 2.90
C MET A 3 7.71 14.13 1.58
N ASN A 4 8.96 13.79 1.29
CA ASN A 4 9.58 14.08 0.02
C ASN A 4 9.35 12.87 -0.87
N VAL A 5 8.15 12.80 -1.48
CA VAL A 5 7.84 11.75 -2.45
C VAL A 5 8.66 12.01 -3.73
N PRO A 6 9.48 11.05 -4.18
CA PRO A 6 10.22 11.17 -5.44
C PRO A 6 9.30 11.46 -6.63
N GLU A 7 9.76 12.29 -7.57
CA GLU A 7 8.94 12.74 -8.71
C GLU A 7 8.41 11.57 -9.54
N VAL A 8 9.22 10.53 -9.72
CA VAL A 8 8.83 9.30 -10.44
C VAL A 8 7.61 8.63 -9.80
N LEU A 9 7.52 8.59 -8.47
CA LEU A 9 6.37 8.01 -7.78
C LEU A 9 5.13 8.91 -7.87
N LYS A 10 5.30 10.22 -8.02
CA LYS A 10 4.16 11.13 -8.25
C LYS A 10 3.56 10.91 -9.63
N VAL A 11 4.40 10.70 -10.65
CA VAL A 11 3.92 10.35 -12.00
C VAL A 11 3.10 9.06 -11.93
N LEU A 12 3.61 8.02 -11.27
CA LEU A 12 2.87 6.77 -11.07
C LEU A 12 1.51 6.97 -10.36
N LEU A 13 1.44 7.87 -9.37
CA LEU A 13 0.16 8.19 -8.70
C LEU A 13 -0.83 8.91 -9.62
N VAL A 14 -0.35 9.77 -10.51
CA VAL A 14 -1.20 10.44 -11.50
C VAL A 14 -1.72 9.44 -12.53
N ASP A 15 -0.83 8.57 -13.03
CA ASP A 15 -1.18 7.52 -13.99
C ASP A 15 -2.17 6.52 -13.38
N ASP A 16 -1.95 6.09 -12.13
CA ASP A 16 -2.85 5.21 -11.37
C ASP A 16 -4.25 5.84 -11.19
N TRP A 17 -4.29 7.13 -10.82
CA TRP A 17 -5.54 7.87 -10.71
C TRP A 17 -6.27 7.95 -12.05
N GLU A 18 -5.56 8.25 -13.14
CA GLU A 18 -6.15 8.35 -14.49
C GLU A 18 -6.67 6.99 -14.99
N ALA A 19 -5.89 5.93 -14.80
CA ALA A 19 -6.26 4.56 -15.17
C ALA A 19 -7.59 4.15 -14.51
N ILE A 20 -7.75 4.43 -13.21
CA ILE A 20 -8.94 3.98 -12.46
C ILE A 20 -10.13 4.91 -12.66
N THR A 21 -9.91 6.23 -12.63
CA THR A 21 -11.02 7.20 -12.62
C THR A 21 -11.49 7.61 -14.00
N LYS A 22 -10.62 7.59 -15.02
CA LYS A 22 -10.97 7.99 -16.39
C LYS A 22 -11.02 6.81 -17.34
N ASN A 23 -10.06 5.89 -17.25
CA ASN A 23 -9.94 4.79 -18.22
C ASN A 23 -10.76 3.55 -17.84
N ASN A 24 -11.46 3.57 -16.70
CA ASN A 24 -12.24 2.44 -16.18
C ASN A 24 -11.40 1.16 -16.06
N GLN A 25 -10.14 1.29 -15.65
CA GLN A 25 -9.25 0.17 -15.43
C GLN A 25 -9.15 -0.15 -13.93
N LEU A 26 -8.74 -1.37 -13.62
CA LEU A 26 -8.55 -1.86 -12.26
C LEU A 26 -7.23 -2.61 -12.15
N VAL A 27 -6.62 -2.50 -10.97
CA VAL A 27 -5.52 -3.37 -10.59
C VAL A 27 -6.04 -4.79 -10.46
N SER A 28 -5.35 -5.75 -11.08
CA SER A 28 -5.69 -7.17 -10.96
C SER A 28 -5.36 -7.67 -9.55
N LEU A 29 -6.34 -8.27 -8.88
CA LEU A 29 -6.21 -8.84 -7.54
C LEU A 29 -6.45 -10.37 -7.59
N PRO A 30 -5.74 -11.17 -6.76
CA PRO A 30 -4.71 -10.76 -5.81
C PRO A 30 -3.40 -10.34 -6.50
N ARG A 31 -2.64 -9.41 -5.89
CA ARG A 31 -1.35 -8.95 -6.40
C ARG A 31 -0.21 -9.86 -5.95
N THR A 32 0.82 -9.90 -6.79
CA THR A 32 2.11 -10.52 -6.50
C THR A 32 3.21 -9.61 -7.07
N PRO A 33 4.13 -9.09 -6.24
CA PRO A 33 4.15 -9.23 -4.79
C PRO A 33 3.00 -8.46 -4.10
N ASN A 34 2.51 -8.98 -2.96
CA ASN A 34 1.55 -8.28 -2.10
C ASN A 34 2.24 -7.36 -1.07
N VAL A 35 1.48 -6.54 -0.34
CA VAL A 35 2.05 -5.58 0.64
C VAL A 35 2.91 -6.28 1.71
N ILE A 36 2.49 -7.43 2.22
CA ILE A 36 3.27 -8.18 3.22
C ILE A 36 4.62 -8.59 2.63
N GLU A 37 4.62 -9.14 1.42
CA GLU A 37 5.82 -9.55 0.70
C GLU A 37 6.74 -8.34 0.44
N ILE A 38 6.19 -7.22 -0.01
CA ILE A 38 6.97 -5.99 -0.26
C ILE A 38 7.63 -5.47 1.01
N LEU A 39 6.91 -5.44 2.14
CA LEU A 39 7.47 -4.98 3.42
C LEU A 39 8.50 -5.96 3.97
N GLN A 40 8.35 -7.26 3.71
CA GLN A 40 9.32 -8.28 4.08
C GLN A 40 10.59 -8.17 3.21
N GLU A 41 10.46 -7.97 1.91
CA GLU A 41 11.58 -7.71 1.01
C GLU A 41 12.33 -6.43 1.41
N PHE A 42 11.60 -5.38 1.81
CA PHE A 42 12.19 -4.16 2.37
C PHE A 42 12.99 -4.45 3.65
N LYS A 43 12.47 -5.30 4.55
CA LYS A 43 13.20 -5.72 5.75
C LYS A 43 14.55 -6.36 5.40
N GLU A 44 14.54 -7.26 4.43
CA GLU A 44 15.74 -7.95 3.95
C GLU A 44 16.71 -6.98 3.25
N HIS A 45 16.18 -6.00 2.52
CA HIS A 45 16.97 -4.96 1.87
C HIS A 45 17.73 -4.12 2.89
N VAL A 46 17.05 -3.64 3.96
CA VAL A 46 17.70 -2.89 5.04
C VAL A 46 18.74 -3.74 5.76
N ALA A 47 18.44 -5.02 6.03
CA ALA A 47 19.39 -5.94 6.64
C ALA A 47 20.66 -6.14 5.79
N LYS A 48 20.52 -6.22 4.46
CA LYS A 48 21.65 -6.32 3.52
C LYS A 48 22.49 -5.05 3.46
N MET A 49 21.87 -3.87 3.61
CA MET A 49 22.60 -2.60 3.65
C MET A 49 23.42 -2.43 4.94
N GLY A 50 23.03 -3.07 6.04
CA GLY A 50 23.78 -3.07 7.30
C GLY A 50 24.10 -1.65 7.77
N LYS A 51 25.38 -1.31 7.94
CA LYS A 51 25.82 0.03 8.40
C LYS A 51 25.76 1.15 7.36
N GLN A 52 25.42 0.85 6.10
CA GLN A 52 25.29 1.88 5.06
C GLN A 52 23.96 2.64 5.16
N THR A 53 22.97 2.08 5.87
CA THR A 53 21.71 2.76 6.08
C THR A 53 21.86 3.92 7.07
N SER A 54 21.22 5.04 6.78
CA SER A 54 21.13 6.18 7.72
C SER A 54 20.08 5.98 8.81
N LEU A 55 19.43 4.81 8.86
CA LEU A 55 18.36 4.49 9.81
C LEU A 55 18.92 4.23 11.22
N ARG A 56 18.18 4.73 12.23
CA ARG A 56 18.52 4.55 13.65
C ARG A 56 17.97 3.23 14.17
N ASP A 57 18.85 2.40 14.73
CA ASP A 57 18.53 1.07 15.30
C ASP A 57 17.63 0.19 14.41
N PRO A 58 18.05 -0.14 13.16
CA PRO A 58 17.28 -0.97 12.23
C PRO A 58 16.75 -2.26 12.84
N ASP A 59 17.58 -2.99 13.58
CA ASP A 59 17.21 -4.32 14.10
C ASP A 59 16.05 -4.27 15.10
N LEU A 60 15.93 -3.19 15.87
CA LEU A 60 14.90 -3.03 16.91
C LEU A 60 13.64 -2.36 16.37
N VAL A 61 13.81 -1.31 15.56
CA VAL A 61 12.72 -0.42 15.16
C VAL A 61 12.00 -0.93 13.92
N LEU A 62 12.72 -1.52 12.96
CA LEU A 62 12.18 -1.93 11.67
C LEU A 62 11.00 -2.92 11.79
N PRO A 63 11.03 -3.94 12.67
CA PRO A 63 9.88 -4.84 12.85
C PRO A 63 8.63 -4.10 13.33
N THR A 64 8.78 -3.13 14.24
CA THR A 64 7.67 -2.33 14.76
C THR A 64 7.11 -1.41 13.69
N ILE A 65 7.96 -0.79 12.87
CA ILE A 65 7.52 0.05 11.75
C ILE A 65 6.75 -0.78 10.72
N ILE A 66 7.29 -1.93 10.31
CA ILE A 66 6.62 -2.83 9.35
C ILE A 66 5.25 -3.26 9.89
N SER A 67 5.20 -3.71 11.15
CA SER A 67 3.94 -4.10 11.78
C SER A 67 2.93 -2.94 11.81
N GLY A 68 3.38 -1.73 12.15
CA GLY A 68 2.55 -0.53 12.15
C GLY A 68 2.02 -0.17 10.76
N LEU A 69 2.86 -0.26 9.73
CA LEU A 69 2.48 -0.01 8.34
C LEU A 69 1.46 -1.05 7.85
N THR A 70 1.65 -2.33 8.15
CA THR A 70 0.69 -3.40 7.79
C THR A 70 -0.67 -3.17 8.45
N VAL A 71 -0.70 -2.99 9.78
CA VAL A 71 -1.95 -2.73 10.52
C VAL A 71 -2.64 -1.48 9.99
N TYR A 72 -1.85 -0.45 9.66
CA TYR A 72 -2.42 0.77 9.12
C TYR A 72 -3.01 0.55 7.71
N PHE A 73 -2.31 -0.16 6.84
CA PHE A 73 -2.80 -0.52 5.52
C PHE A 73 -4.15 -1.24 5.60
N ASP A 74 -4.23 -2.28 6.44
CA ASP A 74 -5.43 -3.09 6.58
C ASP A 74 -6.64 -2.29 7.11
N ARG A 75 -6.39 -1.34 8.02
CA ARG A 75 -7.44 -0.45 8.54
C ARG A 75 -7.85 0.66 7.56
N SER A 76 -6.90 1.18 6.79
CA SER A 76 -7.14 2.36 5.95
C SER A 76 -7.59 2.04 4.54
N LEU A 77 -7.30 0.84 4.03
CA LEU A 77 -7.64 0.47 2.66
C LEU A 77 -9.11 0.73 2.35
N GLY A 78 -10.00 0.11 3.13
CA GLY A 78 -11.45 0.24 2.95
C GLY A 78 -12.00 1.64 3.23
N ALA A 79 -11.29 2.49 3.98
CA ALA A 79 -11.76 3.82 4.32
C ALA A 79 -11.27 4.87 3.29
N ASN A 80 -9.96 4.91 3.08
CA ASN A 80 -9.26 6.08 2.54
C ASN A 80 -8.47 5.81 1.25
N LEU A 81 -8.09 4.57 0.94
CA LEU A 81 -7.14 4.29 -0.14
C LEU A 81 -7.80 3.91 -1.48
N LEU A 82 -9.10 3.61 -1.47
CA LEU A 82 -9.84 3.16 -2.66
C LEU A 82 -10.63 4.29 -3.30
N TYR A 83 -10.48 4.43 -4.61
CA TYR A 83 -11.34 5.28 -5.42
C TYR A 83 -12.76 4.71 -5.47
N ARG A 84 -13.74 5.57 -5.80
CA ARG A 84 -15.15 5.16 -5.91
C ARG A 84 -15.32 3.98 -6.88
N PHE A 85 -14.58 3.98 -7.99
CA PHE A 85 -14.64 2.94 -9.01
C PHE A 85 -14.19 1.56 -8.51
N GLU A 86 -13.28 1.49 -7.52
CA GLU A 86 -12.76 0.23 -6.98
C GLU A 86 -13.69 -0.40 -5.91
N ARG A 87 -14.70 0.33 -5.43
CA ARG A 87 -15.57 -0.10 -4.32
C ARG A 87 -16.31 -1.42 -4.60
N PRO A 88 -16.84 -1.69 -5.81
CA PRO A 88 -17.43 -2.99 -6.12
C PRO A 88 -16.41 -4.13 -6.09
N GLN A 89 -15.17 -3.90 -6.56
CA GLN A 89 -14.09 -4.91 -6.52
C GLN A 89 -13.71 -5.22 -5.07
N TYR A 90 -13.57 -4.19 -4.23
CA TYR A 90 -13.30 -4.37 -2.80
C TYR A 90 -14.40 -5.15 -2.09
N ALA A 91 -15.67 -4.88 -2.39
CA ALA A 91 -16.79 -5.62 -1.82
C ALA A 91 -16.74 -7.11 -2.18
N GLU A 92 -16.37 -7.43 -3.42
CA GLU A 92 -16.20 -8.81 -3.87
C GLU A 92 -15.02 -9.49 -3.18
N ILE A 93 -13.86 -8.83 -3.11
CA ILE A 93 -12.68 -9.34 -2.40
C ILE A 93 -12.98 -9.64 -0.93
N ARG A 94 -13.71 -8.76 -0.24
CA ARG A 94 -14.13 -9.02 1.14
C ARG A 94 -15.04 -10.25 1.25
N LYS A 95 -15.96 -10.45 0.31
CA LYS A 95 -16.78 -11.67 0.29
C LYS A 95 -15.90 -12.90 0.04
N THR A 96 -14.99 -12.86 -0.92
CA THR A 96 -14.16 -14.02 -1.25
C THR A 96 -13.24 -14.45 -0.11
N TYR A 97 -12.67 -13.48 0.63
CA TYR A 97 -11.56 -13.76 1.56
C TYR A 97 -11.81 -13.45 3.03
N VAL A 98 -12.88 -12.73 3.38
CA VAL A 98 -13.16 -12.31 4.77
C VAL A 98 -14.53 -12.78 5.26
N THR A 99 -15.61 -12.47 4.54
CA THR A 99 -16.98 -12.59 5.07
C THR A 99 -17.89 -13.55 4.28
N GLY A 100 -17.39 -14.20 3.24
CA GLY A 100 -18.21 -15.06 2.38
C GLY A 100 -18.37 -16.50 2.88
N PRO A 101 -19.26 -17.27 2.24
CA PRO A 101 -19.62 -18.61 2.67
C PRO A 101 -18.48 -19.63 2.57
N THR A 102 -17.44 -19.33 1.77
CA THR A 102 -16.26 -20.17 1.58
C THR A 102 -15.14 -19.89 2.58
N VAL A 103 -15.27 -18.84 3.39
CA VAL A 103 -14.24 -18.43 4.35
C VAL A 103 -14.36 -19.29 5.61
N LYS A 104 -13.27 -19.97 5.97
CA LYS A 104 -13.19 -20.70 7.24
C LYS A 104 -12.86 -19.72 8.36
N VAL A 105 -13.59 -19.82 9.46
CA VAL A 105 -13.35 -19.03 10.67
C VAL A 105 -11.88 -19.21 11.11
N GLY A 106 -11.16 -18.09 11.25
CA GLY A 106 -9.73 -18.08 11.60
C GLY A 106 -8.76 -18.20 10.41
N GLN A 107 -9.26 -18.27 9.17
CA GLN A 107 -8.44 -18.23 7.95
C GLN A 107 -8.80 -17.04 7.05
N GLU A 108 -9.33 -15.98 7.65
CA GLU A 108 -9.57 -14.71 6.98
C GLU A 108 -8.25 -14.14 6.51
N LYS A 109 -8.23 -13.60 5.29
CA LYS A 109 -7.04 -12.92 4.78
C LYS A 109 -7.12 -11.42 5.06
N ASP A 110 -6.01 -10.89 5.55
CA ASP A 110 -5.78 -9.45 5.63
C ASP A 110 -5.63 -8.85 4.24
N MET A 111 -6.01 -7.58 4.09
CA MET A 111 -5.97 -6.91 2.80
C MET A 111 -4.54 -6.70 2.31
N SER A 112 -3.59 -6.55 3.22
CA SER A 112 -2.15 -6.50 2.98
C SER A 112 -1.61 -7.77 2.29
N SER A 113 -2.31 -8.90 2.41
CA SER A 113 -1.98 -10.16 1.70
C SER A 113 -2.62 -10.28 0.30
N ILE A 114 -3.45 -9.32 -0.10
CA ILE A 114 -4.23 -9.34 -1.35
C ILE A 114 -3.83 -8.19 -2.28
N TYR A 115 -3.63 -7.00 -1.71
CA TYR A 115 -3.29 -5.78 -2.46
C TYR A 115 -1.78 -5.62 -2.62
N GLY A 116 -1.37 -4.76 -3.55
CA GLY A 116 0.02 -4.60 -3.98
C GLY A 116 0.61 -3.20 -3.77
N ALA A 117 1.64 -2.91 -4.56
CA ALA A 117 2.43 -1.69 -4.46
C ALA A 117 1.64 -0.41 -4.77
N GLU A 118 0.65 -0.50 -5.67
CA GLU A 118 -0.20 0.61 -6.10
C GLU A 118 -0.91 1.25 -4.89
N HIS A 119 -1.63 0.41 -4.13
CA HIS A 119 -2.36 0.84 -2.93
C HIS A 119 -1.42 1.17 -1.77
N LEU A 120 -0.29 0.46 -1.65
CA LEU A 120 0.73 0.79 -0.66
C LEU A 120 1.25 2.21 -0.89
N LEU A 121 1.54 2.59 -2.14
CA LEU A 121 2.03 3.93 -2.47
C LEU A 121 1.01 5.01 -2.09
N ARG A 122 -0.29 4.79 -2.35
CA ARG A 122 -1.37 5.69 -1.90
C ARG A 122 -1.39 5.87 -0.38
N MET A 123 -1.13 4.79 0.36
CA MET A 123 -1.02 4.84 1.81
C MET A 123 0.17 5.70 2.24
N LEU A 124 1.36 5.47 1.66
CA LEU A 124 2.59 6.17 2.03
C LEU A 124 2.48 7.69 1.84
N VAL A 125 1.79 8.14 0.78
CA VAL A 125 1.56 9.58 0.57
C VAL A 125 0.48 10.18 1.48
N SER A 126 -0.42 9.35 2.01
CA SER A 126 -1.48 9.77 2.94
C SER A 126 -1.03 9.73 4.42
N LEU A 127 0.06 9.03 4.74
CA LEU A 127 0.61 8.91 6.10
C LEU A 127 0.79 10.25 6.83
N PRO A 128 1.27 11.36 6.21
CA PRO A 128 1.49 12.60 6.94
C PRO A 128 0.21 13.19 7.55
N GLN A 129 -0.92 13.06 6.84
CA GLN A 129 -2.20 13.55 7.34
C GLN A 129 -2.65 12.77 8.58
N MET A 130 -2.35 11.48 8.63
CA MET A 130 -2.65 10.69 9.80
C MET A 130 -1.77 11.03 11.00
N VAL A 131 -0.46 11.20 10.78
CA VAL A 131 0.48 11.43 11.87
C VAL A 131 0.08 12.70 12.63
N VAL A 132 -0.48 13.68 11.93
CA VAL A 132 -1.07 14.90 12.53
C VAL A 132 -2.26 14.59 13.44
N SER A 133 -3.05 13.56 13.15
CA SER A 133 -4.18 13.12 13.98
C SER A 133 -3.79 12.20 15.14
N SER A 134 -2.52 11.78 15.22
CA SER A 134 -2.00 10.85 16.22
C SER A 134 -1.35 11.58 17.41
N THR A 135 -1.25 10.91 18.56
CA THR A 135 -0.59 11.43 19.77
C THR A 135 0.92 11.16 19.82
N MET A 136 1.57 10.92 18.68
CA MET A 136 3.00 10.60 18.62
C MET A 136 3.86 11.82 18.93
N ASP A 137 4.96 11.63 19.66
CA ASP A 137 5.94 12.67 19.94
C ASP A 137 6.83 12.96 18.71
N ALA A 138 7.54 14.09 18.76
CA ALA A 138 8.33 14.56 17.62
C ALA A 138 9.48 13.62 17.24
N GLU A 139 10.06 12.88 18.19
CA GLU A 139 11.14 11.93 17.93
C GLU A 139 10.61 10.70 17.21
N SER A 140 9.51 10.12 17.69
CA SER A 140 8.83 9.00 17.02
C SER A 140 8.39 9.36 15.60
N ILE A 141 7.89 10.60 15.39
CA ILE A 141 7.53 11.09 14.06
C ILE A 141 8.76 11.20 13.15
N GLY A 142 9.88 11.68 13.68
CA GLY A 142 11.16 11.73 12.95
C GLY A 142 11.60 10.35 12.52
N LEU A 143 11.54 9.38 13.43
CA LEU A 143 11.89 7.99 13.18
C LEU A 143 11.02 7.39 12.07
N VAL A 144 9.69 7.45 12.20
CA VAL A 144 8.77 6.94 11.16
C VAL A 144 9.07 7.58 9.81
N LYS A 145 9.32 8.90 9.78
CA LYS A 145 9.65 9.62 8.56
C LYS A 145 10.91 9.06 7.88
N ASP A 146 11.97 8.80 8.64
CA ASP A 146 13.23 8.31 8.08
C ASP A 146 13.05 6.91 7.47
N TYR A 147 12.37 6.00 8.18
CA TYR A 147 12.06 4.66 7.66
C TYR A 147 11.16 4.69 6.43
N VAL A 148 10.15 5.56 6.41
CA VAL A 148 9.26 5.67 5.24
C VAL A 148 9.99 6.26 4.05
N ASN A 149 10.93 7.19 4.24
CA ASN A 149 11.75 7.70 3.13
C ASN A 149 12.69 6.62 2.56
N GLU A 150 13.25 5.76 3.41
CA GLU A 150 14.02 4.61 2.96
C GLU A 150 13.15 3.63 2.17
N LEU A 151 11.93 3.35 2.67
CA LEU A 151 10.95 2.52 1.95
C LEU A 151 10.57 3.11 0.59
N LEU A 152 10.35 4.43 0.50
CA LEU A 152 10.10 5.10 -0.78
C LEU A 152 11.28 4.96 -1.75
N SER A 153 12.52 5.02 -1.23
CA SER A 153 13.73 4.85 -2.02
C SER A 153 13.85 3.41 -2.56
N PHE A 154 13.56 2.42 -1.73
CA PHE A 154 13.45 1.01 -2.14
C PHE A 154 12.37 0.81 -3.22
N VAL A 155 11.18 1.38 -3.02
CA VAL A 155 10.08 1.29 -4.00
C VAL A 155 10.45 1.95 -5.33
N VAL A 156 11.21 3.06 -5.33
CA VAL A 156 11.73 3.66 -6.57
C VAL A 156 12.71 2.76 -7.29
N ALA A 157 13.61 2.09 -6.55
CA ALA A 157 14.60 1.18 -7.11
C ALA A 157 13.95 -0.05 -7.76
N GLU A 158 12.88 -0.55 -7.15
CA GLU A 158 12.17 -1.77 -7.59
C GLU A 158 10.90 -1.48 -8.40
N ARG A 159 10.65 -0.22 -8.80
CA ARG A 159 9.37 0.22 -9.37
C ARG A 159 8.92 -0.61 -10.57
N ASP A 160 9.85 -0.97 -11.45
CA ASP A 160 9.53 -1.66 -12.70
C ASP A 160 9.07 -3.11 -12.45
N ARG A 161 9.41 -3.67 -11.27
CA ARG A 161 8.95 -4.98 -10.79
C ARG A 161 7.68 -4.88 -9.95
N LEU A 162 7.57 -3.84 -9.12
CA LEU A 162 6.50 -3.71 -8.13
C LEU A 162 5.18 -3.24 -8.74
N PHE A 163 5.22 -2.30 -9.68
CA PHE A 163 4.03 -1.70 -10.29
C PHE A 163 3.66 -2.40 -11.60
N LEU A 164 2.37 -2.59 -11.83
CA LEU A 164 1.88 -3.10 -13.11
C LEU A 164 2.09 -2.09 -14.23
N SER A 165 2.60 -2.56 -15.38
CA SER A 165 2.69 -1.74 -16.59
C SER A 165 1.31 -1.45 -17.21
N GLU A 166 0.35 -2.37 -17.05
CA GLU A 166 -1.00 -2.24 -17.60
C GLU A 166 -2.05 -2.75 -16.60
N TYR A 167 -3.14 -1.99 -16.49
CA TYR A 167 -4.28 -2.34 -15.65
C TYR A 167 -5.38 -3.01 -16.48
N GLN A 168 -6.17 -3.88 -15.85
CA GLN A 168 -7.24 -4.59 -16.53
C GLN A 168 -8.42 -3.66 -16.79
N SER A 169 -8.89 -3.62 -18.04
CA SER A 169 -10.11 -2.90 -18.40
C SER A 169 -11.32 -3.54 -17.72
N ALA A 170 -12.11 -2.76 -17.00
CA ALA A 170 -13.31 -3.25 -16.34
C ALA A 170 -14.40 -3.62 -17.35
N SER A 171 -15.10 -4.71 -17.11
CA SER A 171 -16.22 -5.14 -17.96
C SER A 171 -17.36 -4.12 -17.93
N LEU A 172 -18.18 -4.09 -19.00
CA LEU A 172 -19.36 -3.22 -19.06
C LEU A 172 -20.32 -3.45 -17.88
N GLN A 173 -20.45 -4.70 -17.44
CA GLN A 173 -21.26 -5.05 -16.27
C GLN A 173 -20.70 -4.41 -15.00
N TYR A 174 -19.39 -4.46 -14.80
CA TYR A 174 -18.73 -3.81 -13.67
C TYR A 174 -18.92 -2.30 -13.71
N GLN A 175 -18.73 -1.68 -14.89
CA GLN A 175 -18.90 -0.25 -15.06
C GLN A 175 -20.31 0.21 -14.70
N ASN A 176 -21.34 -0.53 -15.10
CA ASN A 176 -22.74 -0.22 -14.74
C ASN A 176 -22.98 -0.27 -13.23
N ILE A 177 -22.41 -1.26 -12.53
CA ILE A 177 -22.51 -1.39 -11.08
C ILE A 177 -21.79 -0.21 -10.38
N SER A 178 -20.62 0.18 -10.88
CA SER A 178 -19.81 1.26 -10.29
C SER A 178 -20.38 2.67 -10.47
N ARG A 179 -21.22 2.88 -11.51
CA ARG A 179 -21.88 4.15 -11.82
C ARG A 179 -23.20 4.34 -11.07
N SER A 180 -23.78 3.25 -10.59
CA SER A 180 -24.99 3.25 -9.75
C SER A 180 -24.70 3.84 -8.37
#